data_AF-A0A2I1F9A4-F1
#
_entry.id   AF-A0A2I1F9A4-F1
#
_cell.length_a   1.000
_cell.length_b   1.000
_cell.length_c   1.000
_cell.angle_alpha   90.00
_cell.angle_beta   90.00
_cell.angle_gamma   90.00
#
_symmetry.space_group_name_H-M   'P 1'
#
loop_
_entity.id
_entity.type
_entity.pdbx_description
1 polymer ?
#
loop_
_entity_poly.entity_id
_entity_poly.type
_entity_poly.pdbx_seq_one_letter_code
_entity_poly.pdbx_strand_id
1 'polypeptide(L)'
;MKEIYDIYVEDMKYEQGKTDAGLRWDTTPEKGIYQEGLCNMLMEYTTARHDYELKLLEVSSNTQTVPVSLKKSEQRKREKELQKKILKDNEILERLHDRVDAIDHAIYTEYHREEVGLKFEPCAIMNDRPLV
;
A
#
# COMPACT_ATOMS: atom_id res chain seq x y z
N MET A 1 32.14 17.59 16.15
CA MET A 1 32.11 16.73 17.36
C MET A 1 30.73 16.13 17.59
N LYS A 2 29.66 16.92 17.68
CA LYS A 2 28.29 16.40 17.88
C LYS A 2 27.82 15.47 16.74
N GLU A 3 28.04 15.88 15.49
CA GLU A 3 27.66 15.08 14.30
C GLU A 3 28.33 13.70 14.23
N ILE A 4 29.61 13.60 14.62
CA ILE A 4 30.34 12.30 14.62
C ILE A 4 29.76 11.36 15.69
N TYR A 5 29.36 11.91 16.83
CA TYR A 5 28.72 11.14 17.89
C TYR A 5 27.31 10.70 17.49
N ASP A 6 26.55 11.58 16.83
CA ASP A 6 25.20 11.26 16.35
C ASP A 6 25.25 10.12 15.31
N ILE A 7 26.19 10.19 14.35
CA ILE A 7 26.44 9.10 13.39
C ILE A 7 26.79 7.79 14.10
N TYR A 8 27.71 7.83 15.07
CA TYR A 8 28.10 6.64 15.83
C TYR A 8 26.90 6.00 16.58
N VAL A 9 26.02 6.82 17.14
CA VAL A 9 24.80 6.35 17.82
C VAL A 9 23.83 5.73 16.82
N GLU A 10 23.68 6.29 15.62
CA GLU A 10 22.85 5.72 14.56
C GLU A 10 23.40 4.37 14.09
N ASP A 11 24.71 4.26 13.86
CA ASP A 11 25.37 3.01 13.47
C ASP A 11 25.18 1.91 14.53
N MET A 12 25.37 2.21 15.81
CA MET A 12 25.15 1.22 16.87
C MET A 12 23.69 0.75 16.93
N LYS A 13 22.73 1.66 16.74
CA LYS A 13 21.31 1.30 16.70
C LYS A 13 20.99 0.42 15.51
N TYR A 14 21.59 0.72 14.35
CA TYR A 14 21.44 -0.07 13.15
C TYR A 14 21.96 -1.49 13.36
N GLU A 15 23.19 -1.66 13.85
CA GLU A 15 23.81 -2.97 14.12
C GLU A 15 23.05 -3.80 15.17
N GLN A 16 22.57 -3.15 16.23
CA GLN A 16 21.70 -3.77 17.22
C GLN A 16 20.41 -4.28 16.56
N GLY A 17 19.76 -3.43 15.75
CA GLY A 17 18.55 -3.77 15.01
C GLY A 17 18.76 -4.95 14.06
N LYS A 18 19.91 -5.04 13.37
CA LYS A 18 20.24 -6.21 12.52
C LYS A 18 20.23 -7.50 13.32
N THR A 19 20.88 -7.47 14.47
CA THR A 19 21.04 -8.63 15.35
C THR A 19 19.69 -9.07 15.91
N ASP A 20 18.89 -8.12 16.39
CA ASP A 20 17.55 -8.36 16.91
C ASP A 20 16.62 -8.92 15.83
N ALA A 21 16.70 -8.41 14.60
CA ALA A 21 15.93 -8.93 13.47
C ALA A 21 16.34 -10.37 13.12
N GLY A 22 17.64 -10.67 13.08
CA GLY A 22 18.14 -12.04 12.88
C GLY A 22 17.58 -13.00 13.94
N LEU A 23 17.64 -12.61 15.22
CA LEU A 23 17.06 -13.38 16.33
C LEU A 23 15.55 -13.57 16.21
N ARG A 24 14.79 -12.50 15.94
CA ARG A 24 13.33 -12.55 15.86
C ARG A 24 12.84 -13.49 14.76
N TRP A 25 13.57 -13.55 13.66
CA TRP A 25 13.25 -14.36 12.49
C TRP A 25 13.98 -15.70 12.43
N ASP A 26 14.75 -16.06 13.48
CA ASP A 26 15.58 -17.26 13.55
C ASP A 26 16.49 -17.45 12.32
N THR A 27 17.21 -16.38 11.96
CA THR A 27 18.04 -16.32 10.75
C THR A 27 19.28 -15.44 10.94
N THR A 28 20.13 -15.34 9.93
CA THR A 28 21.30 -14.44 9.96
C THR A 28 20.86 -12.97 10.00
N PRO A 29 21.58 -12.06 10.68
CA PRO A 29 21.21 -10.64 10.78
C PRO A 29 20.82 -9.99 9.43
N GLU A 30 21.56 -10.28 8.36
CA GLU A 30 21.29 -9.75 7.02
C GLU A 30 19.93 -10.21 6.46
N LYS A 31 19.63 -11.50 6.62
CA LYS A 31 18.34 -12.07 6.21
C LYS A 31 17.20 -11.60 7.12
N GLY A 32 17.47 -11.38 8.40
CA GLY A 32 16.49 -10.90 9.36
C GLY A 32 15.99 -9.50 9.02
N ILE A 33 16.90 -8.58 8.69
CA ILE A 33 16.52 -7.24 8.21
C ILE A 33 15.79 -7.32 6.89
N TYR A 34 16.28 -8.15 5.96
CA TYR A 34 15.61 -8.31 4.67
C TYR A 34 14.15 -8.73 4.86
N GLN A 35 13.90 -9.71 5.73
CA GLN A 35 12.55 -10.16 6.05
C GLN A 35 11.72 -9.08 6.77
N GLU A 36 12.30 -8.35 7.71
CA GLU A 36 11.61 -7.23 8.36
C GLU A 36 11.23 -6.13 7.37
N GLY A 37 12.15 -5.73 6.50
CA GLY A 37 11.90 -4.74 5.45
C GLY A 37 10.80 -5.19 4.49
N LEU A 38 10.86 -6.44 4.03
CA LEU A 38 9.83 -7.02 3.17
C LEU A 38 8.47 -7.06 3.88
N CYS A 39 8.42 -7.50 5.14
CA CYS A 39 7.18 -7.52 5.92
C CYS A 39 6.59 -6.11 6.09
N ASN A 40 7.42 -5.11 6.40
CA ASN A 40 6.97 -3.73 6.50
C ASN A 40 6.39 -3.22 5.17
N MET A 41 7.06 -3.48 4.05
CA MET A 41 6.55 -3.12 2.71
C MET A 41 5.24 -3.82 2.39
N LEU A 42 5.07 -5.10 2.74
CA LEU A 42 3.82 -5.82 2.55
C LEU A 42 2.68 -5.28 3.42
N MET A 43 2.97 -4.88 4.66
CA MET A 43 2.00 -4.21 5.53
C MET A 43 1.55 -2.87 4.96
N GLU A 44 2.47 -2.10 4.38
CA GLU A 44 2.15 -0.84 3.70
C GLU A 44 1.32 -1.08 2.44
N TYR A 45 1.70 -2.07 1.61
CA TYR A 45 0.96 -2.46 0.41
C TYR A 45 -0.48 -2.86 0.74
N THR A 46 -0.66 -3.74 1.72
CA THR A 46 -2.00 -4.22 2.12
C THR A 46 -2.86 -3.08 2.67
N THR A 47 -2.27 -2.15 3.41
CA THR A 47 -2.96 -0.94 3.90
C THR A 47 -3.38 -0.04 2.73
N ALA A 48 -2.46 0.27 1.82
CA ALA A 48 -2.74 1.12 0.65
C ALA A 48 -3.81 0.49 -0.25
N ARG A 49 -3.75 -0.83 -0.46
CA ARG A 49 -4.74 -1.58 -1.23
C ARG A 49 -6.11 -1.58 -0.56
N HIS A 50 -6.16 -1.77 0.76
CA HIS A 50 -7.40 -1.69 1.51
C HIS A 50 -8.05 -0.30 1.38
N ASP A 51 -7.27 0.77 1.52
CA ASP A 51 -7.77 2.15 1.38
C ASP A 51 -8.35 2.39 -0.03
N TYR A 52 -7.64 1.92 -1.07
CA TYR A 52 -8.11 1.99 -2.45
C TYR A 52 -9.43 1.23 -2.67
N GLU A 53 -9.50 -0.03 -2.25
CA GLU A 53 -10.70 -0.88 -2.40
C GLU A 53 -11.89 -0.32 -1.62
N LEU A 54 -11.65 0.21 -0.41
CA LEU A 54 -12.68 0.85 0.41
C LEU A 54 -13.25 2.09 -0.28
N LYS A 55 -12.39 2.94 -0.87
CA LYS A 55 -12.82 4.11 -1.61
C LYS A 55 -13.59 3.73 -2.87
N LEU A 56 -13.14 2.70 -3.57
CA LEU A 56 -13.81 2.20 -4.78
C LEU A 56 -15.25 1.75 -4.45
N LEU A 57 -15.44 1.07 -3.32
CA LEU A 57 -16.74 0.65 -2.84
C LEU A 57 -17.64 1.83 -2.42
N GLU A 58 -17.07 2.84 -1.76
CA GLU A 58 -17.78 4.09 -1.42
C GLU A 58 -18.30 4.80 -2.68
N VAL A 59 -17.47 4.91 -3.72
CA VAL A 59 -17.86 5.54 -4.99
C VAL A 59 -18.93 4.73 -5.70
N SER A 60 -18.78 3.40 -5.75
CA SER A 60 -19.76 2.50 -6.36
C SER A 60 -21.14 2.62 -5.69
N SER A 61 -21.20 2.63 -4.36
CA SER A 61 -22.47 2.73 -3.62
C SER A 61 -23.16 4.10 -3.78
N ASN A 62 -22.38 5.18 -3.88
CA ASN A 62 -22.91 6.54 -4.05
C ASN A 62 -23.63 6.78 -5.39
N THR A 63 -23.29 6.02 -6.44
CA THR A 63 -23.91 6.16 -7.78
C THR A 63 -25.37 5.70 -7.85
N GLN A 64 -25.87 5.00 -6.82
CA GLN A 64 -27.18 4.33 -6.83
C GLN A 64 -28.35 5.17 -6.28
N THR A 65 -28.20 6.49 -6.10
CA THR A 65 -29.26 7.35 -5.56
C THR A 65 -30.34 7.69 -6.61
N VAL A 66 -31.56 7.20 -6.36
CA VAL A 66 -32.77 7.31 -7.20
C VAL A 66 -33.22 8.77 -7.41
N PRO A 67 -33.78 9.14 -8.59
CA PRO A 67 -34.26 10.50 -8.82
C PRO A 67 -35.50 10.80 -7.96
N VAL A 68 -35.37 11.72 -7.02
CA VAL A 68 -36.51 12.38 -6.36
C VAL A 68 -37.10 13.40 -7.35
N SER A 69 -38.43 13.46 -7.49
CA SER A 69 -39.08 14.45 -8.34
C SER A 69 -38.84 15.86 -7.78
N LEU A 70 -37.94 16.60 -8.44
CA LEU A 70 -37.53 17.95 -8.06
C LEU A 70 -37.88 18.95 -9.15
N LYS A 71 -37.96 20.22 -8.77
CA LYS A 71 -38.09 21.31 -9.75
C LYS A 71 -36.84 21.34 -10.64
N LYS A 72 -37.00 21.67 -11.93
CA LYS A 72 -35.90 21.70 -12.94
C LYS A 72 -34.64 22.47 -12.50
N SER A 73 -34.81 23.57 -11.76
CA SER A 73 -33.69 24.37 -11.25
C SER A 73 -32.89 23.67 -10.15
N GLU A 74 -33.59 22.97 -9.24
CA GLU A 74 -32.98 22.17 -8.17
C GLU A 74 -32.30 20.92 -8.73
N GLN A 75 -32.89 20.30 -9.75
CA GLN A 75 -32.30 19.17 -10.46
C GLN A 75 -30.95 19.55 -11.11
N ARG A 76 -30.88 20.67 -11.84
CA ARG A 76 -29.63 21.18 -12.41
C ARG A 76 -28.55 21.49 -11.36
N LYS A 77 -28.94 21.98 -10.19
CA LYS A 77 -27.98 22.26 -9.10
C LYS A 77 -27.40 20.96 -8.55
N ARG A 78 -28.24 19.96 -8.28
CA ARG A 78 -27.81 18.62 -7.83
C ARG A 78 -26.92 17.91 -8.84
N GLU A 79 -27.23 17.98 -10.13
CA GLU A 79 -26.39 17.40 -11.19
C GLU A 79 -24.98 17.99 -11.19
N LYS A 80 -24.84 19.31 -11.04
CA LYS A 80 -23.53 19.96 -10.95
C LYS A 80 -22.75 19.58 -9.69
N GLU A 81 -23.43 19.45 -8.56
CA GLU A 81 -22.82 19.00 -7.31
C GLU A 81 -22.36 17.54 -7.40
N LEU A 82 -23.17 16.68 -8.02
CA LEU A 82 -22.84 15.27 -8.28
C LEU A 82 -21.62 15.15 -9.21
N GLN A 83 -21.57 15.91 -10.31
CA GLN A 83 -20.41 15.94 -11.20
C GLN A 83 -19.13 16.38 -10.48
N LYS A 84 -19.21 17.42 -9.63
CA LYS A 84 -18.07 17.85 -8.81
C LYS A 84 -17.62 16.76 -7.83
N LYS A 85 -18.56 16.02 -7.24
CA LYS A 85 -18.26 14.91 -6.35
C LYS A 85 -17.56 13.78 -7.10
N ILE A 86 -18.07 13.37 -8.26
CA ILE A 86 -17.47 12.33 -9.12
C ILE A 86 -16.03 12.70 -9.50
N LEU A 87 -15.79 13.95 -9.89
CA LEU A 87 -14.43 14.40 -10.24
C LEU A 87 -13.46 14.29 -9.06
N LYS A 88 -13.88 14.72 -7.86
CA LYS A 88 -13.07 14.61 -6.64
C LYS A 88 -12.83 13.15 -6.24
N ASP A 89 -13.87 12.33 -6.31
CA ASP A 89 -13.78 10.92 -5.98
C ASP A 89 -12.82 10.19 -6.94
N ASN A 90 -12.84 10.53 -8.23
CA ASN A 90 -11.89 10.02 -9.22
C ASN A 90 -10.45 10.45 -8.91
N GLU A 91 -10.22 11.72 -8.56
CA GLU A 91 -8.89 12.21 -8.17
C GLU A 91 -8.33 11.48 -6.95
N ILE A 92 -9.19 11.19 -5.95
CA ILE A 92 -8.79 10.42 -4.77
C ILE A 92 -8.46 8.98 -5.17
N LEU A 93 -9.27 8.35 -6.03
CA LEU A 93 -9.04 6.98 -6.50
C LEU A 93 -7.73 6.86 -7.27
N GLU A 94 -7.43 7.82 -8.15
CA GLU A 94 -6.18 7.86 -8.91
C GLU A 94 -4.97 7.93 -7.97
N ARG A 95 -4.98 8.84 -7.00
CA ARG A 95 -3.89 8.95 -6.00
C ARG A 95 -3.71 7.67 -5.17
N LEU A 96 -4.80 7.02 -4.80
CA LEU A 96 -4.75 5.77 -4.04
C LEU A 96 -4.20 4.63 -4.91
N HIS A 97 -4.61 4.55 -6.17
CA HIS A 97 -4.09 3.60 -7.14
C HIS A 97 -2.60 3.79 -7.38
N ASP A 98 -2.16 5.02 -7.64
CA ASP A 98 -0.75 5.36 -7.84
C ASP A 98 0.11 4.96 -6.65
N ARG A 99 -0.41 5.11 -5.42
CA ARG A 99 0.28 4.67 -4.21
C ARG A 99 0.42 3.15 -4.16
N VAL A 100 -0.63 2.39 -4.52
CA VAL A 100 -0.57 0.93 -4.60
C VAL A 100 0.47 0.50 -5.63
N ASP A 101 0.44 1.07 -6.82
CA ASP A 101 1.37 0.77 -7.91
C ASP A 101 2.83 1.08 -7.53
N ALA A 102 3.06 2.22 -6.85
CA ALA A 102 4.39 2.60 -6.40
C ALA A 102 4.97 1.59 -5.40
N ILE A 103 4.15 1.12 -4.45
CA ILE A 103 4.60 0.12 -3.46
C ILE A 103 4.80 -1.24 -4.12
N ASP A 104 3.90 -1.67 -5.01
CA ASP A 104 4.03 -2.93 -5.76
C ASP A 104 5.32 -2.94 -6.58
N HIS A 105 5.62 -1.82 -7.26
CA HIS A 105 6.85 -1.65 -8.00
C HIS A 105 8.09 -1.69 -7.11
N ALA A 106 8.05 -1.06 -5.94
CA ALA A 106 9.15 -1.10 -4.97
C ALA A 106 9.38 -2.52 -4.44
N ILE A 107 8.31 -3.27 -4.11
CA ILE A 107 8.42 -4.69 -3.73
C ILE A 107 9.07 -5.50 -4.84
N TYR A 108 8.61 -5.32 -6.09
CA TYR A 108 9.17 -6.02 -7.25
C TYR A 108 10.65 -5.67 -7.47
N THR A 109 11.03 -4.41 -7.42
CA THR A 109 12.41 -3.98 -7.75
C THR A 109 13.41 -4.23 -6.61
N GLU A 110 13.00 -4.06 -5.36
CA GLU A 110 13.90 -4.15 -4.20
C GLU A 110 13.95 -5.57 -3.62
N TYR A 111 12.84 -6.31 -3.68
CA TYR A 111 12.68 -7.60 -2.98
C TYR A 111 12.41 -8.80 -3.92
N HIS A 112 12.38 -8.62 -5.24
CA HIS A 112 12.45 -9.73 -6.20
C HIS A 112 13.92 -10.03 -6.57
N ARG A 113 14.70 -10.53 -5.61
CA ARG A 113 16.09 -10.97 -5.87
C ARG A 113 16.24 -12.48 -5.78
N GLU A 114 16.80 -13.09 -6.82
CA GLU A 114 17.16 -14.52 -6.84
C GLU A 114 18.11 -14.90 -5.68
N GLU A 115 18.95 -13.95 -5.24
CA GLU A 115 20.00 -14.11 -4.22
C GLU A 115 19.46 -14.47 -2.83
N VAL A 116 18.20 -14.15 -2.52
CA VAL A 116 17.59 -14.37 -1.20
C VAL A 116 16.64 -15.57 -1.16
N GLY A 117 16.46 -16.25 -2.30
CA GLY A 117 15.63 -17.46 -2.41
C GLY A 117 14.13 -17.24 -2.19
N LEU A 118 13.69 -15.99 -2.05
CA LEU A 118 12.29 -15.61 -1.87
C LEU A 118 11.75 -15.07 -3.20
N LYS A 119 11.08 -15.94 -3.97
CA LYS A 119 10.24 -15.47 -5.08
C LYS A 119 9.01 -14.78 -4.49
N PHE A 120 8.99 -13.46 -4.52
CA PHE A 120 7.73 -12.74 -4.34
C PHE A 120 6.81 -13.09 -5.52
N GLU A 121 5.76 -13.88 -5.26
CA GLU A 121 4.63 -14.04 -6.17
C GLU A 121 3.55 -13.06 -5.69
N PRO A 122 3.20 -12.02 -6.49
CA PRO A 122 2.10 -11.13 -6.16
C PRO A 122 0.83 -11.95 -5.92
N CYS A 123 0.01 -11.54 -4.94
CA CYS A 123 -1.20 -12.25 -4.54
C CYS A 123 -2.17 -12.54 -5.70
N ALA A 124 -2.04 -11.84 -6.84
CA ALA A 124 -2.78 -12.11 -8.07
C ALA A 124 -2.52 -13.51 -8.68
N ILE A 125 -1.40 -14.17 -8.38
CA ILE A 125 -1.01 -15.49 -8.91
C ILE A 125 -1.47 -16.65 -7.98
N MET A 126 -1.89 -16.35 -6.75
CA MET A 126 -2.29 -17.38 -5.78
C MET A 126 -3.65 -18.05 -6.08
N ASN A 127 -4.43 -17.53 -7.04
CA ASN A 127 -5.76 -18.05 -7.35
C ASN A 127 -5.78 -19.27 -8.30
N ASP A 128 -4.64 -19.69 -8.85
CA ASP A 128 -4.58 -20.83 -9.78
C ASP A 128 -4.04 -22.13 -9.15
N ARG A 129 -3.86 -22.18 -7.82
CA ARG A 129 -3.50 -23.47 -7.18
C ARG A 129 -4.75 -24.32 -7.00
N PRO A 130 -4.83 -25.51 -7.63
CA PRO A 130 -5.91 -26.44 -7.32
C PRO A 130 -5.73 -26.90 -5.87
N LEU A 131 -6.78 -26.76 -5.08
CA LEU A 131 -6.88 -27.39 -3.77
C LEU A 131 -6.84 -28.91 -3.99
N VAL A 132 -5.68 -29.52 -3.76
CA VAL A 132 -5.50 -30.98 -3.67
C VAL A 132 -5.44 -31.36 -2.21
#